data_AF-W4KMP1-F1
#
_entry.id   AF-W4KMP1-F1
#
_cell.length_a   1.000
_cell.length_b   1.000
_cell.length_c   1.000
_cell.angle_alpha   90.00
_cell.angle_beta   90.00
_cell.angle_gamma   90.00
#
_symmetry.space_group_name_H-M   'P 1'
#
loop_
_entity.id
_entity.type
_entity.pdbx_description
1 polymer ?
#
loop_
_entity_poly.entity_id
_entity_poly.type
_entity_poly.pdbx_seq_one_letter_code
_entity_poly.pdbx_strand_id
1 'polypeptide(L)'
;MFLVPLLAALSLSAPKVAAHGGVLAYSLAGTWYNGFVPYNTPTGQSTIQREWDTYNPITDPTDASISCNINGASLGSAQKSATVAAGSSVTAYWNQWPHTIGPVMVYMANCGGDCTTATTSSLEWFKINQVGLVSGTLTSGTWGMGQLVANNNSWTTSIPSSLAAGNYILRHELLAIHTSNQPQFYPECAQLIVTGGEGATPPASYLVKLPGAYSMSDPGVNIDIYSHETETNYTIPGPAVWQG
;
A
#
# COMPACT_ATOMS: atom_id res chain seq x y z
N MET A 1 34.68 -37.67 -44.61
CA MET A 1 34.65 -36.31 -44.03
C MET A 1 33.36 -36.19 -43.23
N PHE A 2 33.41 -36.38 -41.91
CA PHE A 2 32.24 -36.19 -41.04
C PHE A 2 32.44 -34.88 -40.25
N LEU A 3 31.61 -33.87 -40.53
CA LEU A 3 31.49 -32.66 -39.71
C LEU A 3 30.47 -32.93 -38.60
N VAL A 4 30.86 -32.68 -37.35
CA VAL A 4 29.97 -32.66 -36.17
C VAL A 4 29.53 -31.21 -35.96
N PRO A 5 28.21 -30.89 -35.91
CA PRO A 5 27.75 -29.57 -35.54
C PRO A 5 27.60 -29.47 -34.01
N LEU A 6 28.21 -28.43 -33.44
CA LEU A 6 28.12 -28.06 -32.03
C LEU A 6 26.73 -27.43 -31.77
N LEU A 7 25.86 -28.11 -31.01
CA LEU A 7 24.60 -27.51 -30.51
C LEU A 7 24.91 -26.60 -29.31
N ALA A 8 24.70 -25.30 -29.45
CA ALA A 8 24.66 -24.36 -28.34
C ALA A 8 23.28 -24.42 -27.66
N ALA A 9 23.22 -24.85 -26.41
CA ALA A 9 21.99 -24.82 -25.61
C ALA A 9 21.73 -23.39 -25.11
N LEU A 10 20.74 -22.72 -25.69
CA LEU A 10 20.18 -21.48 -25.15
C LEU A 10 19.25 -21.84 -23.98
N SER A 11 19.67 -21.57 -22.74
CA SER A 11 18.79 -21.65 -21.56
C SER A 11 17.85 -20.45 -21.55
N LEU A 12 16.57 -20.65 -21.92
CA LEU A 12 15.50 -19.69 -21.69
C LEU A 12 15.13 -19.67 -20.20
N SER A 13 15.52 -18.62 -19.49
CA SER A 13 14.96 -18.27 -18.19
C SER A 13 13.64 -17.54 -18.41
N ALA A 14 12.50 -18.22 -18.28
CA ALA A 14 11.21 -17.54 -18.29
C ALA A 14 11.07 -16.67 -17.03
N PRO A 15 10.69 -15.38 -17.14
CA PRO A 15 10.41 -14.56 -15.97
C PRO A 15 9.22 -15.16 -15.23
N LYS A 16 9.41 -15.53 -13.95
CA LYS A 16 8.31 -15.91 -13.07
C LYS A 16 7.51 -14.64 -12.75
N VAL A 17 6.41 -14.42 -13.47
CA VAL A 17 5.45 -13.36 -13.13
C VAL A 17 4.80 -13.77 -11.81
N ALA A 18 5.05 -13.01 -10.74
CA ALA A 18 4.30 -13.17 -9.50
C ALA A 18 2.86 -12.73 -9.76
N ALA A 19 1.88 -13.59 -9.47
CA ALA A 19 0.47 -13.31 -9.74
C ALA A 19 -0.12 -12.23 -8.81
N HIS A 20 0.58 -11.88 -7.73
CA HIS A 20 0.15 -10.95 -6.69
C HIS A 20 1.37 -10.28 -6.04
N GLY A 21 1.19 -9.44 -5.02
CA GLY A 21 2.28 -8.60 -4.54
C GLY A 21 2.03 -7.77 -3.28
N GLY A 22 2.92 -6.81 -3.05
CA GLY A 22 2.85 -5.78 -2.01
C GLY A 22 4.05 -4.85 -2.11
N VAL A 23 4.16 -3.88 -1.19
CA VAL A 23 5.30 -2.96 -1.14
C VAL A 23 6.57 -3.71 -0.71
N LEU A 24 7.61 -3.72 -1.54
CA LEU A 24 8.88 -4.40 -1.28
C LEU A 24 9.97 -3.47 -0.71
N ALA A 25 9.88 -2.17 -0.98
CA ALA A 25 10.86 -1.19 -0.56
C ALA A 25 10.31 0.24 -0.61
N TYR A 26 11.07 1.18 -0.06
CA TYR A 26 10.70 2.59 0.00
C TYR A 26 11.88 3.50 -0.37
N SER A 27 11.58 4.66 -0.93
CA SER A 27 12.48 5.83 -0.98
C SER A 27 11.81 6.98 -0.26
N LEU A 28 12.34 7.37 0.90
CA LEU A 28 11.72 8.34 1.80
C LEU A 28 12.71 9.48 2.05
N ALA A 29 12.34 10.71 1.66
CA ALA A 29 13.23 11.88 1.73
C ALA A 29 14.62 11.60 1.08
N GLY A 30 14.64 10.87 -0.03
CA GLY A 30 15.88 10.53 -0.76
C GLY A 30 16.70 9.37 -0.18
N THR A 31 16.28 8.76 0.93
CA THR A 31 16.94 7.58 1.51
C THR A 31 16.19 6.31 1.15
N TRP A 32 16.92 5.29 0.68
CA TRP A 32 16.36 3.98 0.37
C TRP A 32 16.22 3.10 1.61
N TYR A 33 15.07 2.42 1.74
CA TYR A 33 14.79 1.47 2.81
C TYR A 33 14.27 0.16 2.23
N ASN A 34 14.91 -0.96 2.58
CA ASN A 34 14.36 -2.28 2.27
C ASN A 34 13.07 -2.51 3.04
N GLY A 35 12.08 -3.15 2.42
CA GLY A 35 10.90 -3.69 3.09
C GLY A 35 11.20 -5.00 3.82
N PHE A 36 10.14 -5.58 4.37
CA PHE A 36 10.05 -6.96 4.80
C PHE A 36 9.99 -7.88 3.58
N VAL A 37 10.52 -9.10 3.71
CA VAL A 37 10.50 -10.14 2.67
C VAL A 37 9.49 -11.21 3.06
N PRO A 38 8.32 -11.27 2.41
CA PRO A 38 7.29 -12.27 2.68
C PRO A 38 7.76 -13.69 2.41
N TYR A 39 7.00 -14.68 2.90
CA TYR A 39 7.27 -16.12 2.84
C TYR A 39 8.51 -16.60 3.61
N ASN A 40 9.47 -15.73 3.91
CA ASN A 40 10.60 -16.03 4.78
C ASN A 40 10.23 -15.83 6.25
N THR A 41 10.94 -16.50 7.16
CA THR A 41 10.83 -16.20 8.60
C THR A 41 11.18 -14.73 8.87
N PRO A 42 10.49 -14.04 9.81
CA PRO A 42 10.88 -12.70 10.23
C PRO A 42 12.21 -12.67 10.99
N THR A 43 12.67 -13.82 11.52
CA THR A 43 13.92 -13.90 12.29
C THR A 43 15.12 -13.49 11.43
N GLY A 44 15.82 -12.43 11.83
CA GLY A 44 16.97 -11.87 11.12
C GLY A 44 16.63 -10.79 10.10
N GLN A 45 15.35 -10.58 9.79
CA GLN A 45 14.92 -9.44 8.99
C GLN A 45 14.94 -8.17 9.83
N SER A 46 15.25 -7.04 9.20
CA SER A 46 15.24 -5.74 9.88
C SER A 46 14.94 -4.61 8.89
N THR A 47 13.81 -3.96 9.09
CA THR A 47 13.21 -3.01 8.13
C THR A 47 12.37 -1.98 8.89
N ILE A 48 12.02 -0.88 8.22
CA ILE A 48 11.00 0.06 8.68
C ILE A 48 9.57 -0.50 8.53
N GLN A 49 9.39 -1.52 7.69
CA GLN A 49 8.09 -2.10 7.36
C GLN A 49 7.62 -3.07 8.46
N ARG A 50 6.31 -3.12 8.71
CA ARG A 50 5.69 -4.20 9.50
C ARG A 50 5.75 -5.51 8.74
N GLU A 51 5.68 -6.61 9.46
CA GLU A 51 5.66 -7.96 8.91
C GLU A 51 4.39 -8.19 8.06
N TRP A 52 4.57 -8.76 6.87
CA TRP A 52 3.49 -9.19 5.98
C TRP A 52 3.94 -10.49 5.29
N ASP A 53 3.15 -11.54 5.41
CA ASP A 53 3.68 -12.90 5.27
C ASP A 53 3.44 -13.53 3.89
N THR A 54 2.57 -12.93 3.09
CA THR A 54 2.17 -13.45 1.78
C THR A 54 1.76 -12.32 0.83
N TYR A 55 1.76 -12.61 -0.47
CA TYR A 55 1.22 -11.74 -1.50
C TYR A 55 -0.31 -11.84 -1.63
N ASN A 56 -0.97 -12.70 -0.86
CA ASN A 56 -2.43 -12.86 -0.95
C ASN A 56 -3.15 -11.59 -0.45
N PRO A 57 -4.30 -11.25 -1.04
CA PRO A 57 -5.12 -10.15 -0.53
C PRO A 57 -5.77 -10.50 0.80
N ILE A 58 -6.08 -9.46 1.57
CA ILE A 58 -7.18 -9.49 2.53
C ILE A 58 -8.47 -9.24 1.73
N THR A 59 -9.45 -10.14 1.83
CA THR A 59 -10.71 -10.05 1.06
C THR A 59 -11.91 -9.62 1.88
N ASP A 60 -11.81 -9.69 3.22
CA ASP A 60 -12.82 -9.16 4.13
C ASP A 60 -12.47 -7.69 4.47
N PRO A 61 -13.29 -6.69 4.09
CA PRO A 61 -13.04 -5.28 4.44
C PRO A 61 -13.04 -5.02 5.95
N THR A 62 -13.51 -5.98 6.76
CA THR A 62 -13.57 -5.90 8.22
C THR A 62 -12.53 -6.78 8.91
N ASP A 63 -11.57 -7.36 8.18
CA ASP A 63 -10.50 -8.19 8.75
C ASP A 63 -9.71 -7.42 9.83
N ALA A 64 -9.47 -8.07 10.96
CA ALA A 64 -8.75 -7.49 12.10
C ALA A 64 -7.34 -7.00 11.75
N SER A 65 -6.73 -7.56 10.70
CA SER A 65 -5.37 -7.30 10.25
C SER A 65 -5.32 -6.32 9.07
N ILE A 66 -6.46 -5.80 8.59
CA ILE A 66 -6.52 -4.92 7.40
C ILE A 66 -5.71 -3.64 7.55
N SER A 67 -5.36 -3.24 8.78
CA SER A 67 -4.46 -2.10 9.00
C SER A 67 -3.09 -2.30 8.36
N CYS A 68 -2.40 -3.43 8.60
CA CYS A 68 -0.99 -3.60 8.22
C CYS A 68 -0.67 -5.01 7.69
N ASN A 69 -1.63 -5.65 7.04
CA ASN A 69 -1.55 -7.04 6.54
C ASN A 69 -1.54 -8.09 7.66
N ILE A 70 -1.51 -9.35 7.26
CA ILE A 70 -1.36 -10.52 8.13
C ILE A 70 0.12 -10.91 8.16
N ASN A 71 0.75 -11.09 9.32
CA ASN A 71 0.24 -10.83 10.68
C ASN A 71 0.36 -9.36 11.15
N GLY A 72 1.00 -8.47 10.38
CA GLY A 72 1.16 -7.04 10.71
C GLY A 72 2.07 -6.76 11.89
N ALA A 73 2.85 -7.75 12.34
CA ALA A 73 3.63 -7.70 13.56
C ALA A 73 4.78 -6.69 13.51
N SER A 74 5.15 -6.23 14.70
CA SER A 74 6.40 -5.51 14.93
C SER A 74 7.56 -6.49 14.99
N LEU A 75 8.69 -6.14 14.37
CA LEU A 75 9.94 -6.89 14.45
C LEU A 75 10.71 -6.65 15.76
N GLY A 76 10.08 -6.02 16.76
CA GLY A 76 10.69 -5.74 18.07
C GLY A 76 11.96 -4.90 17.93
N SER A 77 13.07 -5.38 18.50
CA SER A 77 14.37 -4.69 18.42
C SER A 77 14.93 -4.56 17.00
N ALA A 78 14.43 -5.35 16.04
CA ALA A 78 14.83 -5.26 14.65
C ALA A 78 13.95 -4.30 13.82
N GLN A 79 12.87 -3.76 14.41
CA GLN A 79 12.02 -2.78 13.77
C GLN A 79 12.76 -1.43 13.68
N LYS A 80 12.86 -0.90 12.47
CA LYS A 80 13.41 0.45 12.22
C LYS A 80 12.28 1.47 12.08
N SER A 81 12.65 2.74 12.07
CA SER A 81 11.79 3.84 11.65
C SER A 81 12.57 4.78 10.74
N ALA A 82 11.95 5.32 9.69
CA ALA A 82 12.57 6.29 8.81
C ALA A 82 12.34 7.72 9.32
N THR A 83 13.40 8.48 9.54
CA THR A 83 13.29 9.90 9.91
C THR A 83 13.11 10.74 8.66
N VAL A 84 12.02 11.51 8.59
CA VAL A 84 11.63 12.34 7.45
C VAL A 84 11.07 13.68 7.94
N ALA A 85 11.23 14.76 7.17
CA ALA A 85 10.56 16.02 7.48
C ALA A 85 9.10 15.99 7.00
N ALA A 86 8.18 16.66 7.69
CA ALA A 86 6.87 16.98 7.11
C ALA A 86 7.08 17.70 5.75
N GLY A 87 6.27 17.38 4.74
CA GLY A 87 6.48 17.85 3.36
C GLY A 87 7.39 16.97 2.51
N SER A 88 8.11 16.00 3.10
CA SER A 88 8.98 15.11 2.35
C SER A 88 8.18 14.21 1.39
N SER A 89 8.75 14.01 0.20
CA SER A 89 8.27 12.99 -0.73
C SER A 89 8.58 11.58 -0.20
N VAL A 90 7.59 10.70 -0.33
CA VAL A 90 7.65 9.28 0.05
C VAL A 90 7.19 8.44 -1.12
N THR A 91 8.04 7.50 -1.53
CA THR A 91 7.77 6.56 -2.60
C THR A 91 7.76 5.14 -2.06
N ALA A 92 6.68 4.41 -2.32
CA ALA A 92 6.64 2.96 -2.16
C ALA A 92 6.90 2.27 -3.51
N TYR A 93 7.61 1.14 -3.48
CA TYR A 93 7.91 0.32 -4.65
C TYR A 93 7.31 -1.06 -4.46
N TRP A 94 6.47 -1.47 -5.38
CA TRP A 94 5.86 -2.79 -5.44
C TRP A 94 6.71 -3.73 -6.29
N ASN A 95 6.41 -5.03 -6.23
CA ASN A 95 6.81 -5.96 -7.29
C ASN A 95 6.17 -5.56 -8.63
N GLN A 96 6.47 -6.30 -9.70
CA GLN A 96 5.73 -6.19 -10.96
C GLN A 96 4.25 -6.48 -10.71
N TRP A 97 3.48 -5.43 -10.50
CA TRP A 97 2.12 -5.50 -10.01
C TRP A 97 1.18 -5.90 -11.15
N PRO A 98 0.38 -6.96 -10.99
CA PRO A 98 -0.32 -7.56 -12.13
C PRO A 98 -1.72 -6.98 -12.37
N HIS A 99 -2.27 -6.22 -11.42
CA HIS A 99 -3.63 -5.70 -11.48
C HIS A 99 -3.63 -4.23 -11.87
N THR A 100 -4.57 -3.80 -12.71
CA THR A 100 -4.62 -2.40 -13.21
C THR A 100 -5.90 -1.67 -12.85
N ILE A 101 -6.90 -2.35 -12.29
CA ILE A 101 -8.23 -1.81 -12.00
C ILE A 101 -8.43 -1.71 -10.49
N GLY A 102 -8.63 -0.47 -10.02
CA GLY A 102 -8.90 -0.15 -8.63
C GLY A 102 -8.12 1.05 -8.11
N PRO A 103 -8.48 1.58 -6.92
CA PRO A 103 -7.82 2.75 -6.36
C PRO A 103 -6.48 2.42 -5.70
N VAL A 104 -5.62 3.44 -5.64
CA VAL A 104 -4.45 3.51 -4.76
C VAL A 104 -4.79 4.46 -3.61
N MET A 105 -4.48 4.08 -2.38
CA MET A 105 -4.70 4.92 -1.20
C MET A 105 -3.45 4.93 -0.31
N VAL A 106 -3.16 6.09 0.27
CA VAL A 106 -2.07 6.25 1.24
C VAL A 106 -2.63 6.92 2.49
N TYR A 107 -2.43 6.27 3.63
CA TYR A 107 -2.87 6.70 4.94
C TYR A 107 -1.67 6.93 5.87
N MET A 108 -1.90 7.71 6.90
CA MET A 108 -1.02 7.83 8.04
C MET A 108 -1.81 7.69 9.34
N ALA A 109 -1.13 7.30 10.41
CA ALA A 109 -1.69 7.29 11.76
C ALA A 109 -0.60 7.64 12.77
N ASN A 110 -0.92 8.51 13.74
CA ASN A 110 0.01 8.82 14.83
C ASN A 110 0.05 7.62 15.80
N CYS A 111 1.25 7.20 16.19
CA CYS A 111 1.45 6.02 17.05
C CYS A 111 1.10 6.29 18.52
N GLY A 112 0.91 7.54 18.94
CA GLY A 112 0.66 7.93 20.34
C GLY A 112 1.82 7.62 21.28
N GLY A 113 3.01 7.35 20.73
CA GLY A 113 4.15 6.78 21.44
C GLY A 113 5.13 6.13 20.47
N ASP A 114 5.80 5.06 20.88
CA ASP A 114 6.68 4.28 20.00
C ASP A 114 5.87 3.37 19.06
N CYS A 115 5.98 3.60 17.75
CA CYS A 115 5.32 2.79 16.71
C CYS A 115 5.67 1.30 16.81
N THR A 116 6.86 0.97 17.31
CA THR A 116 7.34 -0.42 17.46
C THR A 116 6.48 -1.20 18.45
N THR A 117 5.84 -0.50 19.40
CA THR A 117 4.95 -1.08 20.42
C THR A 117 3.46 -0.81 20.16
N ALA A 118 3.15 0.04 19.18
CA ALA A 118 1.78 0.43 18.88
C ALA A 118 0.98 -0.70 18.21
N THR A 119 -0.26 -0.90 18.66
CA THR A 119 -1.20 -1.81 18.00
C THR A 119 -1.86 -1.09 16.83
N THR A 120 -1.56 -1.48 15.60
CA THR A 120 -1.97 -0.72 14.39
C THR A 120 -3.48 -0.67 14.19
N SER A 121 -4.19 -1.73 14.58
CA SER A 121 -5.66 -1.76 14.56
C SER A 121 -6.31 -0.85 15.60
N SER A 122 -5.58 -0.35 16.61
CA SER A 122 -6.09 0.62 17.58
C SER A 122 -5.82 2.07 17.18
N LEU A 123 -5.05 2.33 16.13
CA LEU A 123 -4.70 3.69 15.71
C LEU A 123 -5.85 4.41 14.98
N GLU A 124 -5.80 5.73 14.99
CA GLU A 124 -6.70 6.62 14.23
C GLU A 124 -6.00 7.02 12.92
N TRP A 125 -6.55 6.53 11.80
CA TRP A 125 -5.96 6.67 10.47
C TRP A 125 -6.57 7.86 9.74
N PHE A 126 -5.74 8.63 9.05
CA PHE A 126 -6.16 9.68 8.12
C PHE A 126 -5.55 9.43 6.74
N LYS A 127 -6.32 9.73 5.70
CA LYS A 127 -5.88 9.53 4.31
C LYS A 127 -5.10 10.77 3.84
N ILE A 128 -3.89 10.58 3.30
CA ILE A 128 -3.05 11.69 2.79
C ILE A 128 -3.05 11.76 1.25
N ASN A 129 -3.40 10.67 0.58
CA ASN A 129 -3.48 10.62 -0.88
C ASN A 129 -4.42 9.50 -1.35
N GLN A 130 -5.08 9.72 -2.48
CA GLN A 130 -5.77 8.67 -3.23
C GLN A 130 -5.86 9.01 -4.71
N VAL A 131 -5.91 7.97 -5.54
CA VAL A 131 -6.35 8.06 -6.93
C VAL A 131 -7.20 6.84 -7.25
N GLY A 132 -8.43 7.07 -7.70
CA GLY A 132 -9.40 6.04 -8.11
C GLY A 132 -9.50 5.94 -9.63
N LEU A 133 -10.73 5.97 -10.14
CA LEU A 133 -11.00 6.11 -11.57
C LEU A 133 -10.69 7.56 -11.99
N VAL A 134 -9.68 7.74 -12.83
CA VAL A 134 -9.22 9.06 -13.32
C VAL A 134 -10.12 9.56 -14.46
N SER A 135 -10.45 8.67 -15.40
CA SER A 135 -11.31 8.95 -16.54
C SER A 135 -11.73 7.63 -17.22
N GLY A 136 -12.77 7.69 -18.06
CA GLY A 136 -13.31 6.53 -18.75
C GLY A 136 -14.33 5.76 -17.91
N THR A 137 -14.52 4.47 -18.21
CA THR A 137 -15.47 3.61 -17.48
C THR A 137 -14.78 2.68 -16.49
N LEU A 138 -15.53 2.00 -15.62
CA LEU A 138 -14.95 1.07 -14.65
C LEU A 138 -14.07 -0.01 -15.29
N THR A 139 -14.45 -0.54 -16.46
CA THR A 139 -13.76 -1.65 -17.14
C THR A 139 -12.70 -1.22 -18.15
N SER A 140 -12.81 -0.01 -18.71
CA SER A 140 -11.95 0.47 -19.81
C SER A 140 -11.19 1.77 -19.50
N GLY A 141 -11.44 2.34 -18.32
CA GLY A 141 -10.88 3.63 -17.90
C GLY A 141 -9.46 3.55 -17.38
N THR A 142 -8.93 4.73 -17.07
CA THR A 142 -7.62 4.89 -16.43
C THR A 142 -7.80 4.90 -14.92
N TRP A 143 -7.13 3.99 -14.21
CA TRP A 143 -7.17 3.88 -12.76
C TRP A 143 -5.83 4.26 -12.13
N GLY A 144 -5.87 4.72 -10.87
CA GLY A 144 -4.66 4.95 -10.08
C GLY A 144 -3.74 3.72 -10.03
N MET A 145 -4.31 2.52 -9.90
CA MET A 145 -3.52 1.28 -9.90
C MET A 145 -2.81 1.04 -11.25
N GLY A 146 -3.46 1.33 -12.38
CA GLY A 146 -2.83 1.31 -13.69
C GLY A 146 -1.70 2.35 -13.82
N GLN A 147 -1.88 3.54 -13.25
CA GLN A 147 -0.83 4.57 -13.20
C GLN A 147 0.38 4.14 -12.35
N LEU A 148 0.15 3.45 -11.21
CA LEU A 148 1.20 2.87 -10.38
C LEU A 148 2.05 1.88 -11.17
N VAL A 149 1.40 0.94 -11.90
CA VAL A 149 2.10 -0.04 -12.76
C VAL A 149 2.95 0.67 -13.81
N ALA A 150 2.37 1.66 -14.50
CA ALA A 150 3.06 2.44 -15.52
C ALA A 150 4.24 3.26 -14.96
N ASN A 151 4.15 3.71 -13.71
CA ASN A 151 5.20 4.45 -13.01
C ASN A 151 6.22 3.52 -12.32
N ASN A 152 6.74 2.54 -13.06
CA ASN A 152 7.72 1.57 -12.57
C ASN A 152 7.27 0.83 -11.29
N ASN A 153 5.99 0.44 -11.23
CA ASN A 153 5.38 -0.18 -10.07
C ASN A 153 5.62 0.60 -8.77
N SER A 154 5.51 1.93 -8.84
CA SER A 154 5.79 2.81 -7.72
C SER A 154 4.76 3.91 -7.57
N TRP A 155 4.59 4.35 -6.33
CA TRP A 155 3.64 5.40 -5.97
C TRP A 155 4.34 6.42 -5.09
N THR A 156 4.38 7.66 -5.56
CA THR A 156 5.00 8.78 -4.86
C THR A 156 3.93 9.74 -4.40
N THR A 157 3.96 10.08 -3.12
CA THR A 157 3.15 11.17 -2.55
C THR A 157 3.99 11.98 -1.56
N SER A 158 3.43 13.02 -0.96
CA SER A 158 4.12 13.82 0.06
C SER A 158 3.44 13.67 1.41
N ILE A 159 4.24 13.62 2.47
CA ILE A 159 3.73 13.83 3.83
C ILE A 159 3.18 15.27 3.90
N PRO A 160 1.97 15.51 4.43
CA PRO A 160 1.43 16.87 4.57
C PRO A 160 2.42 17.80 5.27
N SER A 161 2.71 18.96 4.66
CA SER A 161 3.76 19.87 5.14
C SER A 161 3.48 20.44 6.53
N SER A 162 2.20 20.62 6.87
CA SER A 162 1.77 21.17 8.16
C SER A 162 1.74 20.12 9.29
N LEU A 163 1.85 18.82 8.98
CA LEU A 163 1.68 17.72 9.93
C LEU A 163 2.59 17.88 11.16
N ALA A 164 2.00 17.74 12.35
CA ALA A 164 2.73 17.76 13.60
C ALA A 164 3.84 16.70 13.64
N ALA A 165 5.02 17.09 14.11
CA ALA A 165 6.12 16.15 14.38
C ALA A 165 5.68 15.02 15.34
N GLY A 166 6.23 13.83 15.15
CA GLY A 166 5.89 12.66 15.95
C GLY A 166 6.21 11.34 15.26
N ASN A 167 5.78 10.25 15.89
CA ASN A 167 5.97 8.90 15.36
C ASN A 167 4.68 8.47 14.65
N TYR A 168 4.81 8.05 13.39
CA TYR A 168 3.66 7.71 12.54
C TYR A 168 3.85 6.36 11.86
N ILE A 169 2.74 5.69 11.58
CA ILE A 169 2.70 4.64 10.56
C ILE A 169 2.28 5.27 9.24
N LEU A 170 3.00 4.95 8.16
CA LEU A 170 2.63 5.22 6.77
C LEU A 170 2.10 3.92 6.16
N ARG A 171 0.84 3.91 5.76
CA ARG A 171 0.15 2.76 5.18
C ARG A 171 -0.15 3.01 3.71
N HIS A 172 0.36 2.15 2.83
CA HIS A 172 -0.05 2.11 1.43
C HIS A 172 -1.04 1.00 1.23
N GLU A 173 -2.02 1.20 0.34
CA GLU A 173 -3.03 0.20 0.03
C GLU A 173 -3.41 0.23 -1.44
N LEU A 174 -3.49 -0.96 -2.02
CA LEU A 174 -4.16 -1.22 -3.29
C LEU A 174 -5.46 -1.96 -3.02
N LEU A 175 -6.55 -1.53 -3.64
CA LEU A 175 -7.81 -2.26 -3.64
C LEU A 175 -8.09 -2.72 -5.07
N ALA A 176 -7.77 -3.98 -5.38
CA ALA A 176 -8.06 -4.53 -6.70
C ALA A 176 -9.52 -4.99 -6.75
N ILE A 177 -10.25 -4.56 -7.78
CA ILE A 177 -11.71 -4.80 -7.94
C ILE A 177 -12.05 -5.58 -9.21
N HIS A 178 -11.07 -6.27 -9.78
CA HIS A 178 -11.22 -7.03 -11.02
C HIS A 178 -12.07 -8.31 -10.85
N THR A 179 -12.28 -8.78 -9.62
CA THR A 179 -13.13 -9.95 -9.34
C THR A 179 -14.46 -9.47 -8.79
N SER A 180 -15.57 -9.73 -9.50
CA SER A 180 -16.91 -9.28 -9.13
C SER A 180 -17.24 -9.60 -7.68
N ASN A 181 -17.65 -8.57 -6.92
CA ASN A 181 -18.08 -8.67 -5.52
C ASN A 181 -17.03 -9.24 -4.55
N GLN A 182 -15.77 -9.31 -4.95
CA GLN A 182 -14.67 -9.79 -4.14
C GLN A 182 -13.55 -8.73 -4.11
N PRO A 183 -13.65 -7.75 -3.20
CA PRO A 183 -12.58 -6.77 -3.03
C PRO A 183 -11.29 -7.48 -2.60
N GLN A 184 -10.16 -6.99 -3.12
CA GLN A 184 -8.85 -7.51 -2.76
C GLN A 184 -7.97 -6.37 -2.24
N PHE A 185 -7.85 -6.28 -0.91
CA PHE A 185 -7.05 -5.28 -0.22
C PHE A 185 -5.60 -5.77 -0.04
N TYR A 186 -4.64 -4.92 -0.40
CA TYR A 186 -3.20 -5.17 -0.25
C TYR A 186 -2.56 -4.03 0.53
N PRO A 187 -2.61 -4.07 1.87
CA PRO A 187 -2.06 -3.03 2.73
C PRO A 187 -0.66 -3.36 3.24
N GLU A 188 0.28 -2.40 3.19
CA GLU A 188 1.56 -2.50 3.90
C GLU A 188 1.89 -1.23 4.68
N CYS A 189 2.54 -1.39 5.83
CA CYS A 189 2.84 -0.32 6.78
C CYS A 189 4.34 -0.12 7.00
N ALA A 190 4.79 1.13 7.04
CA ALA A 190 6.15 1.50 7.43
C ALA A 190 6.15 2.51 8.59
N GLN A 191 7.12 2.41 9.50
CA GLN A 191 7.27 3.33 10.63
C GLN A 191 8.07 4.56 10.24
N LEU A 192 7.59 5.73 10.63
CA LEU A 192 8.22 7.03 10.40
C LEU A 192 8.45 7.78 11.71
N ILE A 193 9.51 8.56 11.75
CA ILE A 193 9.70 9.68 12.68
C ILE A 193 9.57 10.96 11.85
N VAL A 194 8.44 11.63 11.95
CA VAL A 194 8.19 12.89 11.25
C VAL A 194 8.77 14.05 12.08
N THR A 195 9.62 14.85 11.45
CA THR A 195 10.26 16.03 12.05
C THR A 195 9.78 17.32 11.40
N GLY A 196 9.92 18.46 12.09
CA GLY A 196 9.47 19.76 11.60
C GLY A 196 7.95 19.89 11.57
N GLY A 197 7.42 20.46 10.48
CA GLY A 197 6.00 20.75 10.31
C GLY A 197 5.50 21.95 11.10
N GLU A 198 4.19 22.16 11.07
CA GLU A 198 3.52 23.36 11.63
C GLU A 198 2.60 23.01 12.82
N GLY A 199 2.65 21.76 13.28
CA GLY A 199 1.85 21.29 14.43
C GLY A 199 0.39 20.96 14.10
N ALA A 200 0.01 20.89 12.82
CA ALA A 200 -1.34 20.55 12.42
C ALA A 200 -1.63 19.05 12.66
N THR A 201 -2.86 18.77 13.09
CA THR A 201 -3.39 17.42 13.20
C THR A 201 -4.73 17.33 12.46
N PRO A 202 -5.04 16.19 11.80
CA PRO A 202 -6.30 16.03 11.09
C PRO A 202 -7.49 16.16 12.04
N PRO A 203 -8.53 16.94 11.70
CA PRO A 203 -9.78 16.97 12.45
C PRO A 203 -10.41 15.57 12.55
N ALA A 204 -11.24 15.34 13.57
CA ALA A 204 -11.89 14.05 13.82
C ALA A 204 -12.67 13.49 12.61
N SER A 205 -13.20 14.35 11.73
CA SER A 205 -13.90 13.94 10.50
C SER A 205 -13.01 13.25 9.46
N TYR A 206 -11.69 13.32 9.59
CA TYR A 206 -10.72 12.65 8.71
C TYR A 206 -10.16 11.35 9.32
N LEU A 207 -10.48 11.08 10.59
CA LEU A 207 -9.95 9.94 11.35
C LEU A 207 -10.90 8.75 11.25
N VAL A 208 -10.33 7.55 11.00
CA VAL A 208 -11.05 6.27 10.94
C VAL A 208 -10.26 5.15 11.59
N LYS A 209 -10.95 4.06 11.96
CA LYS A 209 -10.32 2.80 12.38
C LYS A 209 -10.11 1.87 11.17
N LEU A 210 -9.09 1.01 11.24
CA LEU A 210 -8.86 -0.09 10.30
C LEU A 210 -8.65 -1.39 11.11
N PRO A 211 -9.60 -2.34 11.13
CA PRO A 211 -10.90 -2.30 10.44
C PRO A 211 -11.87 -1.24 10.99
N GLY A 212 -12.88 -0.89 10.19
CA GLY A 212 -13.94 0.07 10.55
C GLY A 212 -14.23 1.11 9.46
N ALA A 213 -13.23 1.47 8.66
CA ALA A 213 -13.38 2.43 7.56
C ALA A 213 -14.09 1.85 6.33
N TYR A 214 -14.06 0.53 6.16
CA TYR A 214 -14.53 -0.18 4.97
C TYR A 214 -15.61 -1.20 5.33
N SER A 215 -16.57 -1.38 4.44
CA SER A 215 -17.66 -2.36 4.57
C SER A 215 -18.06 -2.94 3.22
N MET A 216 -18.67 -4.12 3.22
CA MET A 216 -19.28 -4.71 2.00
C MET A 216 -20.53 -3.94 1.52
N SER A 217 -20.98 -2.91 2.23
CA SER A 217 -22.01 -1.98 1.75
C SER A 217 -21.46 -0.76 1.03
N ASP A 218 -20.13 -0.54 1.07
CA ASP A 218 -19.53 0.59 0.37
C ASP A 218 -19.54 0.32 -1.14
N PRO A 219 -20.00 1.27 -1.98
CA PRO A 219 -20.16 1.05 -3.41
C PRO A 219 -18.83 0.80 -4.14
N GLY A 220 -17.70 1.25 -3.58
CA GLY A 220 -16.37 0.98 -4.12
C GLY A 220 -15.76 -0.36 -3.66
N VAL A 221 -16.34 -1.01 -2.65
CA VAL A 221 -15.80 -2.26 -2.07
C VAL A 221 -16.53 -3.46 -2.65
N ASN A 222 -17.85 -3.49 -2.55
CA ASN A 222 -18.66 -4.57 -3.10
C ASN A 222 -19.22 -4.17 -4.47
N ILE A 223 -18.39 -4.34 -5.49
CA ILE A 223 -18.70 -3.92 -6.85
C ILE A 223 -18.51 -5.06 -7.84
N ASP A 224 -19.43 -5.19 -8.78
CA ASP A 224 -19.25 -5.97 -10.00
C ASP A 224 -19.06 -4.99 -11.17
N ILE A 225 -17.80 -4.73 -11.52
CA ILE A 225 -17.46 -3.77 -12.57
C ILE A 225 -18.00 -4.18 -13.94
N TYR A 226 -18.18 -5.48 -14.19
CA TYR A 226 -18.63 -6.02 -15.48
C TYR A 226 -20.14 -5.90 -15.67
N SER A 227 -20.90 -5.71 -14.58
CA SER A 227 -22.32 -5.32 -14.66
C SER A 227 -22.52 -3.81 -14.82
N HIS A 228 -21.45 -3.01 -14.77
CA HIS A 228 -21.47 -1.53 -14.77
C HIS A 228 -20.48 -0.96 -15.81
N GLU A 229 -20.34 -1.60 -16.98
CA GLU A 229 -19.28 -1.27 -17.95
C GLU A 229 -19.34 0.16 -18.51
N THR A 230 -20.50 0.83 -18.42
CA THR A 230 -20.70 2.22 -18.86
C THR A 230 -20.57 3.23 -17.72
N GLU A 231 -20.41 2.78 -16.47
CA GLU A 231 -20.32 3.65 -15.31
C GLU A 231 -18.97 4.39 -15.29
N THR A 232 -19.02 5.70 -15.04
CA THR A 232 -17.86 6.60 -15.09
C THR A 232 -17.53 7.22 -13.72
N ASN A 233 -18.29 6.88 -12.68
CA ASN A 233 -18.04 7.29 -11.30
C ASN A 233 -17.53 6.10 -10.48
N TYR A 234 -16.68 6.36 -9.50
CA TYR A 234 -16.27 5.38 -8.50
C TYR A 234 -15.98 6.12 -7.19
N THR A 235 -16.78 5.86 -6.16
CA THR A 235 -16.55 6.42 -4.83
C THR A 235 -15.48 5.60 -4.12
N ILE A 236 -14.28 6.18 -3.97
CA ILE A 236 -13.17 5.55 -3.26
C ILE A 236 -13.55 5.36 -1.78
N PRO A 237 -13.40 4.16 -1.20
CA PRO A 237 -13.80 3.90 0.19
C PRO A 237 -12.93 4.65 1.21
N GLY A 238 -13.44 4.77 2.43
CA GLY A 238 -12.77 5.47 3.54
C GLY A 238 -12.98 7.00 3.56
N PRO A 239 -12.25 7.72 4.44
CA PRO A 239 -12.48 9.14 4.67
C PRO A 239 -11.99 10.02 3.50
N ALA A 240 -12.30 11.31 3.57
CA ALA A 240 -11.70 12.31 2.71
C ALA A 240 -10.17 12.39 2.89
N VAL A 241 -9.48 12.95 1.90
CA VAL A 241 -8.03 13.19 1.97
C VAL A 241 -7.75 14.45 2.80
N TRP A 242 -6.89 14.33 3.81
CA TRP A 242 -6.34 15.45 4.57
C TRP A 242 -4.96 15.82 4.01
N GLN A 243 -4.85 17.03 3.45
CA GLN A 243 -3.61 17.49 2.78
C GLN A 243 -2.73 18.40 3.64
N GLY A 244 -3.11 18.60 4.91
CA GLY A 244 -2.44 19.52 5.83
C GLY A 244 -3.28 20.73 6.20
#